data_AF-A0A2M7SI54-F1
#
_entry.id   AF-A0A2M7SI54-F1
#
_cell.length_a   1.000
_cell.length_b   1.000
_cell.length_c   1.000
_cell.angle_alpha   90.00
_cell.angle_beta   90.00
_cell.angle_gamma   90.00
#
_symmetry.space_group_name_H-M   'P 1'
#
loop_
_entity.id
_entity.type
_entity.pdbx_description
1 polymer ?
#
loop_
_entity_poly.entity_id
_entity_poly.type
_entity_poly.pdbx_seq_one_letter_code
_entity_poly.pdbx_strand_id
1 'polypeptide(L)'
;QLCLDFIIINDPDSERFNTDVDMMGKDTLFGRASRNINEEVKAMKAGLSPGQVRRGLRLTGQFINCLEHFARIMGIKSIVLDALFYHNAIIYEMYGFSYFEGLLRMKRIHELFQSGNILHDKLNGSSPFRQTGFHRSIRGRSWAIHDGILNDIDDEILEGAWFSPKMYKMIDKPRKVCTFPNAQY
;
A
#
# COMPACT_ATOMS: atom_id res chain seq x y z
N GLN A 1 12.71 20.31 4.63
CA GLN A 1 11.83 19.18 4.27
C GLN A 1 12.41 17.93 4.92
N LEU A 2 11.56 17.01 5.38
CA LEU A 2 11.99 15.71 5.91
C LEU A 2 11.62 14.62 4.91
N CYS A 3 12.56 13.74 4.58
CA CYS A 3 12.31 12.58 3.73
C CYS A 3 12.15 11.35 4.63
N LEU A 4 11.05 10.62 4.46
CA LEU A 4 10.75 9.38 5.15
C LEU A 4 10.77 8.25 4.11
N ASP A 5 11.73 7.35 4.21
CA ASP A 5 11.87 6.27 3.23
C ASP A 5 10.84 5.16 3.46
N PHE A 6 10.82 4.57 4.66
CA PHE A 6 9.84 3.58 5.05
C PHE A 6 9.75 3.43 6.57
N ILE A 7 8.66 2.83 7.02
CA ILE A 7 8.44 2.45 8.42
C ILE A 7 7.98 1.01 8.50
N ILE A 8 8.53 0.26 9.45
CA ILE A 8 8.12 -1.11 9.76
C ILE A 8 7.93 -1.18 11.27
N ILE A 9 6.70 -1.49 11.70
CA ILE A 9 6.36 -1.58 13.12
C ILE A 9 5.73 -2.94 13.37
N ASN A 10 6.57 -3.93 13.59
CA ASN A 10 6.18 -5.32 13.77
C ASN A 10 5.99 -5.68 15.24
N ASP A 11 5.05 -6.60 15.47
CA ASP A 11 4.93 -7.35 16.70
C ASP A 11 6.03 -8.44 16.72
N PRO A 12 7.01 -8.38 17.65
CA PRO A 12 8.10 -9.35 17.69
C PRO A 12 7.62 -10.76 18.04
N ASP A 13 6.48 -10.88 18.72
CA ASP A 13 5.94 -12.16 19.21
C ASP A 13 4.98 -12.82 18.20
N SER A 14 4.57 -12.11 17.15
CA SER A 14 3.68 -12.67 16.13
C SER A 14 4.40 -13.69 15.24
N GLU A 15 3.67 -14.57 14.55
CA GLU A 15 4.24 -15.41 13.50
C GLU A 15 4.98 -14.57 12.44
N ARG A 16 6.10 -15.11 11.92
CA ARG A 16 6.87 -14.54 10.81
C ARG A 16 6.58 -15.31 9.53
N PHE A 17 6.25 -14.60 8.47
CA PHE A 17 6.13 -15.11 7.11
C PHE A 17 7.32 -14.63 6.29
N ASN A 18 7.97 -15.53 5.56
CA ASN A 18 9.18 -15.22 4.80
C ASN A 18 8.84 -14.60 3.43
N THR A 19 8.09 -13.49 3.44
CA THR A 19 7.71 -12.76 2.21
C THR A 19 8.85 -11.89 1.68
N ASP A 20 9.84 -11.59 2.51
CA ASP A 20 11.01 -10.77 2.20
C ASP A 20 12.13 -11.56 1.54
N VAL A 21 12.13 -12.89 1.64
CA VAL A 21 13.14 -13.77 1.04
C VAL A 21 12.53 -14.85 0.17
N ASP A 22 13.19 -15.22 -0.92
CA ASP A 22 12.78 -16.32 -1.79
C ASP A 22 13.16 -17.69 -1.24
N MET A 23 12.89 -18.75 -2.02
CA MET A 23 13.17 -20.14 -1.64
C MET A 23 14.66 -20.43 -1.41
N MET A 24 15.55 -19.58 -1.93
CA MET A 24 17.01 -19.67 -1.73
C MET A 24 17.50 -18.73 -0.61
N GLY A 25 16.60 -18.02 0.06
CA GLY A 25 16.94 -17.06 1.11
C GLY A 25 17.41 -15.70 0.58
N LYS A 26 17.25 -15.43 -0.71
CA LYS A 26 17.65 -14.14 -1.31
C LYS A 26 16.54 -13.11 -1.15
N ASP A 27 16.94 -11.85 -0.92
CA ASP A 27 16.02 -10.72 -0.82
C ASP A 27 15.13 -10.59 -2.07
N THR A 28 13.82 -10.52 -1.84
CA THR A 28 12.78 -10.35 -2.88
C THR A 28 12.69 -8.92 -3.41
N LEU A 29 13.33 -7.96 -2.73
CA LEU A 29 13.23 -6.52 -2.96
C LEU A 29 11.76 -6.06 -2.98
N PHE A 30 10.99 -6.47 -1.96
CA PHE A 30 9.56 -6.19 -1.83
C PHE A 30 8.73 -6.77 -2.99
N GLY A 31 9.11 -7.96 -3.47
CA GLY A 31 8.44 -8.64 -4.58
C GLY A 31 8.84 -8.14 -5.97
N ARG A 32 9.83 -7.24 -6.09
CA ARG A 32 10.29 -6.70 -7.38
C ARG A 32 11.30 -7.60 -8.10
N ALA A 33 12.15 -8.30 -7.36
CA ALA A 33 13.17 -9.19 -7.92
C ALA A 33 12.70 -10.64 -8.03
N SER A 34 12.03 -11.12 -6.98
CA SER A 34 11.45 -12.47 -6.89
C SER A 34 10.30 -12.44 -5.90
N ARG A 35 9.50 -13.51 -5.84
CA ARG A 35 8.39 -13.63 -4.88
C ARG A 35 8.39 -15.01 -4.23
N ASN A 36 8.09 -15.04 -2.93
CA ASN A 36 7.81 -16.28 -2.21
C ASN A 36 6.30 -16.48 -2.08
N ILE A 37 5.68 -16.98 -3.16
CA ILE A 37 4.22 -17.06 -3.28
C ILE A 37 3.58 -17.87 -2.15
N ASN A 38 4.22 -18.96 -1.71
CA ASN A 38 3.69 -19.79 -0.63
C ASN A 38 3.61 -19.01 0.69
N GLU A 39 4.65 -18.24 1.03
CA GLU A 39 4.68 -17.42 2.23
C GLU A 39 3.76 -16.20 2.12
N GLU A 40 3.64 -15.59 0.95
CA GLU A 40 2.68 -14.51 0.70
C GLU A 40 1.22 -14.99 0.87
N VAL A 41 0.89 -16.20 0.41
CA VAL A 41 -0.45 -16.79 0.61
C VAL A 41 -0.72 -17.03 2.09
N LYS A 42 0.26 -17.53 2.86
CA LYS A 42 0.14 -17.71 4.32
C LYS A 42 -0.04 -16.36 5.03
N ALA A 43 0.80 -15.38 4.70
CA ALA A 43 0.74 -14.03 5.25
C ALA A 43 -0.63 -13.38 4.98
N MET A 44 -1.11 -13.46 3.74
CA MET A 44 -2.42 -12.92 3.36
C MET A 44 -3.56 -13.58 4.16
N LYS A 45 -3.54 -14.90 4.32
CA LYS A 45 -4.53 -15.64 5.12
C LYS A 45 -4.48 -15.27 6.60
N ALA A 46 -3.29 -14.95 7.12
CA ALA A 46 -3.09 -14.43 8.47
C ALA A 46 -3.46 -12.94 8.63
N GLY A 47 -3.90 -12.28 7.56
CA GLY A 47 -4.33 -10.89 7.58
C GLY A 47 -3.18 -9.88 7.48
N LEU A 48 -2.08 -10.24 6.82
CA LEU A 48 -1.01 -9.32 6.47
C LEU A 48 -1.25 -8.71 5.08
N SER A 49 -0.74 -7.51 4.87
CA SER A 49 -0.67 -6.81 3.59
C SER A 49 0.62 -7.17 2.83
N PRO A 50 0.72 -6.89 1.52
CA PRO A 50 1.95 -7.13 0.76
C PRO A 50 3.19 -6.51 1.42
N GLY A 51 4.32 -7.23 1.40
CA GLY A 51 5.59 -6.79 1.98
C GLY A 51 5.68 -6.87 3.50
N GLN A 52 4.62 -7.26 4.22
CA GLN A 52 4.69 -7.49 5.65
C GLN A 52 5.17 -8.91 5.97
N VAL A 53 6.17 -8.99 6.84
CA VAL A 53 6.69 -10.27 7.36
C VAL A 53 6.05 -10.69 8.68
N ARG A 54 5.44 -9.76 9.41
CA ARG A 54 4.84 -9.97 10.74
C ARG A 54 3.60 -9.09 10.89
N ARG A 55 2.77 -9.42 11.88
CA ARG A 55 1.63 -8.57 12.27
C ARG A 55 2.18 -7.22 12.77
N GLY A 56 1.53 -6.12 12.36
CA GLY A 56 1.92 -4.80 12.85
C GLY A 56 1.32 -4.46 14.21
N LEU A 57 1.99 -3.59 14.98
CA LEU A 57 1.51 -3.11 16.29
C LEU A 57 0.43 -2.00 16.20
N ARG A 58 -0.02 -1.64 15.00
CA ARG A 58 -0.99 -0.56 14.74
C ARG A 58 -0.57 0.83 15.27
N LEU A 59 0.74 1.11 15.29
CA LEU A 59 1.30 2.36 15.81
C LEU A 59 1.59 3.41 14.72
N THR A 60 1.24 3.17 13.46
CA THR A 60 1.51 4.10 12.35
C THR A 60 1.01 5.52 12.63
N GLY A 61 -0.21 5.67 13.16
CA GLY A 61 -0.74 6.99 13.50
C GLY A 61 0.00 7.68 14.63
N GLN A 62 0.45 6.93 15.63
CA GLN A 62 1.25 7.48 16.73
C GLN A 62 2.61 7.94 16.22
N PHE A 63 3.25 7.12 15.38
CA PHE A 63 4.52 7.47 14.73
C PHE A 63 4.40 8.76 13.91
N ILE A 64 3.37 8.88 13.06
CA ILE A 64 3.16 10.06 12.22
C ILE A 64 2.93 11.31 13.08
N ASN A 65 2.14 11.21 14.16
CA ASN A 65 1.93 12.31 15.09
C ASN A 65 3.25 12.75 15.77
N CYS A 66 4.08 11.81 16.20
CA CYS A 66 5.40 12.11 16.76
C CYS A 66 6.32 12.78 15.72
N LEU A 67 6.33 12.28 14.48
CA LEU A 67 7.11 12.83 13.38
C LEU A 67 6.67 14.26 13.04
N GLU A 68 5.37 14.54 13.05
CA GLU A 68 4.83 15.88 12.84
C GLU A 68 5.22 16.84 13.97
N HIS A 69 5.14 16.38 15.21
CA HIS A 69 5.56 17.17 16.36
C HIS A 69 7.05 17.52 16.29
N PHE A 70 7.90 16.53 15.97
CA PHE A 70 9.32 16.74 15.72
C PHE A 70 9.56 17.76 14.60
N ALA A 71 8.89 17.59 13.46
CA ALA A 71 9.02 18.49 12.32
C ALA A 71 8.64 19.94 12.69
N ARG A 72 7.59 20.12 13.50
CA ARG A 72 7.16 21.44 13.98
C ARG A 72 8.22 22.11 14.84
N ILE A 73 8.80 21.39 15.80
CA ILE A 73 9.87 21.91 16.68
C ILE A 73 11.09 22.33 15.84
N MET A 74 11.44 21.53 14.84
CA MET A 74 12.59 21.77 13.96
C MET A 74 12.32 22.82 12.87
N GLY A 75 11.13 23.44 12.84
CA GLY A 75 10.74 24.40 11.80
C GLY A 75 10.59 23.79 10.39
N ILE A 76 10.55 22.46 10.28
CA ILE A 76 10.36 21.73 9.03
C ILE A 76 8.92 21.90 8.55
N LYS A 77 8.74 22.28 7.28
CA LYS A 77 7.42 22.61 6.73
C LYS A 77 6.67 21.44 6.11
N SER A 78 7.38 20.39 5.70
CA SER A 78 6.81 19.24 5.02
C SER A 78 7.60 17.95 5.25
N ILE A 79 6.87 16.85 5.20
CA ILE A 79 7.36 15.47 5.15
C ILE A 79 7.07 14.92 3.74
N VAL A 80 7.99 14.18 3.15
CA VAL A 80 7.78 13.47 1.88
C VAL A 80 8.16 12.00 1.99
N LEU A 81 7.53 11.16 1.17
CA LEU A 81 7.79 9.73 1.12
C LEU A 81 7.38 9.11 -0.22
N ASP A 82 7.86 7.90 -0.45
CA ASP A 82 7.33 6.95 -1.42
C ASP A 82 6.40 5.97 -0.71
N ALA A 83 5.19 5.76 -1.22
CA ALA A 83 4.24 4.87 -0.54
C ALA A 83 4.65 3.38 -0.60
N LEU A 84 5.44 3.00 -1.61
CA LEU A 84 5.89 1.64 -1.93
C LEU A 84 4.76 0.69 -2.37
N PHE A 85 3.68 0.59 -1.60
CA PHE A 85 2.52 -0.26 -1.87
C PHE A 85 1.21 0.53 -1.87
N TYR A 86 0.18 0.00 -2.53
CA TYR A 86 -1.15 0.61 -2.58
C TYR A 86 -1.76 0.86 -1.20
N HIS A 87 -1.69 -0.13 -0.29
CA HIS A 87 -2.26 0.03 1.06
C HIS A 87 -1.60 1.16 1.85
N ASN A 88 -0.28 1.34 1.71
CA ASN A 88 0.45 2.43 2.34
C ASN A 88 -0.02 3.78 1.81
N ALA A 89 -0.23 3.92 0.50
CA ALA A 89 -0.73 5.17 -0.08
C ALA A 89 -2.08 5.57 0.55
N ILE A 90 -3.01 4.61 0.67
CA ILE A 90 -4.31 4.84 1.32
C ILE A 90 -4.15 5.16 2.82
N ILE A 91 -3.27 4.47 3.54
CA ILE A 91 -3.01 4.77 4.96
C ILE A 91 -2.44 6.18 5.11
N TYR A 92 -1.50 6.59 4.26
CA TYR A 92 -0.93 7.94 4.32
C TYR A 92 -1.95 9.03 3.97
N GLU A 93 -2.88 8.79 3.04
CA GLU A 93 -4.03 9.68 2.81
C GLU A 93 -4.85 9.90 4.09
N MET A 94 -5.15 8.82 4.83
CA MET A 94 -5.89 8.89 6.09
C MET A 94 -5.16 9.74 7.15
N TYR A 95 -3.83 9.79 7.07
CA TYR A 95 -3.00 10.64 7.93
C TYR A 95 -2.67 12.01 7.30
N GLY A 96 -3.38 12.43 6.25
CA GLY A 96 -3.29 13.79 5.70
C GLY A 96 -2.11 14.03 4.76
N PHE A 97 -1.53 12.97 4.21
CA PHE A 97 -0.65 13.07 3.05
C PHE A 97 -1.47 13.31 1.77
N SER A 98 -0.88 14.07 0.87
CA SER A 98 -1.35 14.32 -0.49
C SER A 98 -0.26 13.84 -1.47
N TYR A 99 -0.54 13.90 -2.77
CA TYR A 99 0.34 13.39 -3.82
C TYR A 99 1.15 14.51 -4.47
N PHE A 100 2.46 14.28 -4.62
CA PHE A 100 3.26 14.95 -5.64
C PHE A 100 3.04 14.28 -7.00
N GLU A 101 3.02 12.95 -7.03
CA GLU A 101 2.85 12.13 -8.22
C GLU A 101 1.89 10.97 -7.90
N GLY A 102 1.06 10.57 -8.88
CA GLY A 102 0.21 9.38 -8.76
C GLY A 102 -1.25 9.60 -8.34
N LEU A 103 -1.70 10.83 -8.06
CA LEU A 103 -3.10 11.10 -7.70
C LEU A 103 -4.11 10.60 -8.73
N LEU A 104 -3.87 10.88 -10.02
CA LEU A 104 -4.75 10.45 -11.11
C LEU A 104 -4.82 8.92 -11.19
N ARG A 105 -3.67 8.24 -11.04
CA ARG A 105 -3.61 6.76 -10.99
C ARG A 105 -4.43 6.20 -9.84
N MET A 106 -4.30 6.77 -8.64
CA MET A 106 -5.03 6.32 -7.45
C MET A 106 -6.55 6.49 -7.60
N LYS A 107 -7.00 7.62 -8.18
CA LYS A 107 -8.41 7.82 -8.53
C LYS A 107 -8.90 6.82 -9.57
N ARG A 108 -8.13 6.60 -10.63
CA ARG A 108 -8.46 5.66 -11.69
C ARG A 108 -8.54 4.21 -11.19
N ILE A 109 -7.60 3.80 -10.33
CA ILE A 109 -7.66 2.51 -9.64
C ILE A 109 -9.01 2.37 -8.90
N HIS A 110 -9.43 3.41 -8.18
CA HIS A 110 -10.70 3.35 -7.48
C HIS A 110 -11.91 3.25 -8.40
N GLU A 111 -11.94 4.02 -9.49
CA GLU A 111 -12.98 3.93 -10.51
C GLU A 111 -13.08 2.51 -11.07
N LEU A 112 -11.97 1.91 -11.48
CA LEU A 112 -11.97 0.61 -12.13
C LEU A 112 -12.26 -0.57 -11.18
N PHE A 113 -12.07 -0.38 -9.87
CA PHE A 113 -12.52 -1.33 -8.86
C PHE A 113 -14.01 -1.20 -8.49
N GLN A 114 -14.74 -0.20 -9.01
CA GLN A 114 -16.19 -0.14 -8.80
C GLN A 114 -16.90 -1.27 -9.56
N SER A 115 -18.07 -1.66 -9.05
CA SER A 115 -18.88 -2.74 -9.66
C SER A 115 -19.14 -2.48 -11.14
N GLY A 116 -18.97 -3.51 -11.98
CA GLY A 116 -19.17 -3.44 -13.42
C GLY A 116 -18.00 -2.87 -14.22
N ASN A 117 -16.85 -2.60 -13.58
CA ASN A 117 -15.63 -2.19 -14.26
C ASN A 117 -14.57 -3.30 -14.30
N ILE A 118 -13.59 -3.13 -15.18
CA ILE A 118 -12.65 -4.18 -15.57
C ILE A 118 -11.79 -4.74 -14.42
N LEU A 119 -11.33 -3.91 -13.46
CA LEU A 119 -10.56 -4.44 -12.32
C LEU A 119 -11.46 -5.18 -11.34
N HIS A 120 -12.71 -4.74 -11.17
CA HIS A 120 -13.70 -5.47 -10.38
C HIS A 120 -13.97 -6.86 -10.98
N ASP A 121 -14.16 -6.95 -12.29
CA ASP A 121 -14.48 -8.21 -12.98
C ASP A 121 -13.32 -9.21 -12.97
N LYS A 122 -12.08 -8.70 -12.91
CA LYS A 122 -10.88 -9.54 -12.73
C LYS A 122 -10.71 -10.09 -11.30
N LEU A 123 -11.50 -9.65 -10.32
CA LEU A 123 -11.57 -10.25 -8.98
C LEU A 123 -12.49 -11.50 -8.95
N ASN A 124 -12.13 -12.48 -9.78
CA ASN A 124 -12.90 -13.68 -10.06
C ASN A 124 -12.34 -14.96 -9.43
N GLY A 125 -11.34 -14.84 -8.54
CA GLY A 125 -10.70 -15.98 -7.88
C GLY A 125 -9.64 -16.70 -8.72
N SER A 126 -9.22 -16.14 -9.86
CA SER A 126 -8.16 -16.67 -10.72
C SER A 126 -6.81 -16.88 -10.02
N SER A 127 -6.54 -16.14 -8.95
CA SER A 127 -5.41 -16.37 -8.04
C SER A 127 -5.86 -16.20 -6.59
N PRO A 128 -5.09 -16.72 -5.61
CA PRO A 128 -5.35 -16.46 -4.18
C PRO A 128 -5.46 -14.97 -3.85
N PHE A 129 -4.81 -14.10 -4.64
CA PHE A 129 -4.74 -12.66 -4.43
C PHE A 129 -5.84 -11.86 -5.14
N ARG A 130 -6.72 -12.52 -5.91
CA ARG A 130 -7.78 -11.89 -6.74
C ARG A 130 -9.17 -12.41 -6.41
N GLN A 131 -9.45 -12.61 -5.12
CA GLN A 131 -10.73 -13.17 -4.69
C GLN A 131 -11.89 -12.17 -4.85
N THR A 132 -13.08 -12.70 -5.08
CA THR A 132 -14.30 -11.89 -5.11
C THR A 132 -14.47 -11.13 -3.79
N GLY A 133 -14.86 -9.86 -3.87
CA GLY A 133 -15.02 -8.98 -2.71
C GLY A 133 -13.77 -8.20 -2.31
N PHE A 134 -12.58 -8.52 -2.85
CA PHE A 134 -11.34 -7.78 -2.56
C PHE A 134 -11.41 -6.29 -2.93
N HIS A 135 -12.32 -5.88 -3.82
CA HIS A 135 -12.58 -4.47 -4.15
C HIS A 135 -13.05 -3.62 -2.96
N ARG A 136 -13.52 -4.24 -1.86
CA ARG A 136 -14.08 -3.53 -0.70
C ARG A 136 -13.04 -3.16 0.35
N SER A 137 -11.90 -3.84 0.36
CA SER A 137 -10.87 -3.63 1.38
C SER A 137 -9.55 -3.12 0.80
N ILE A 138 -8.85 -2.34 1.61
CA ILE A 138 -7.51 -1.80 1.30
C ILE A 138 -6.55 -2.96 1.05
N ARG A 139 -6.57 -3.96 1.94
CA ARG A 139 -5.71 -5.13 1.85
C ARG A 139 -6.01 -5.97 0.60
N GLY A 140 -7.30 -6.21 0.31
CA GLY A 140 -7.73 -6.97 -0.86
C GLY A 140 -7.25 -6.34 -2.16
N ARG A 141 -7.51 -5.04 -2.35
CA ARG A 141 -6.99 -4.29 -3.52
C ARG A 141 -5.48 -4.31 -3.57
N SER A 142 -4.79 -4.14 -2.44
CA SER A 142 -3.32 -4.14 -2.42
C SER A 142 -2.73 -5.49 -2.83
N TRP A 143 -3.32 -6.61 -2.42
CA TRP A 143 -2.88 -7.94 -2.86
C TRP A 143 -3.14 -8.16 -4.35
N ALA A 144 -4.31 -7.77 -4.86
CA ALA A 144 -4.60 -7.88 -6.29
C ALA A 144 -3.63 -7.03 -7.15
N ILE A 145 -3.30 -5.82 -6.69
CA ILE A 145 -2.31 -4.95 -7.34
C ILE A 145 -0.90 -5.56 -7.27
N HIS A 146 -0.50 -6.09 -6.11
CA HIS A 146 0.78 -6.81 -5.94
C HIS A 146 0.87 -8.04 -6.84
N ASP A 147 -0.27 -8.69 -7.08
CA ASP A 147 -0.40 -9.82 -8.02
C ASP A 147 -0.44 -9.39 -9.49
N GLY A 148 -0.24 -8.11 -9.77
CA GLY A 148 -0.12 -7.59 -11.13
C GLY A 148 -1.44 -7.39 -11.86
N ILE A 149 -2.59 -7.30 -11.17
CA ILE A 149 -3.90 -7.11 -11.82
C ILE A 149 -3.96 -5.87 -12.74
N LEU A 150 -3.12 -4.86 -12.47
CA LEU A 150 -3.00 -3.65 -13.30
C LEU A 150 -2.34 -3.92 -14.66
N ASN A 151 -1.46 -4.93 -14.76
CA ASN A 151 -0.80 -5.30 -16.01
C ASN A 151 -1.76 -5.99 -16.99
N ASP A 152 -2.89 -6.48 -16.51
CA ASP A 152 -3.80 -7.31 -17.29
C ASP A 152 -4.91 -6.48 -17.97
N ILE A 153 -4.81 -5.16 -17.91
CA ILE A 153 -5.76 -4.22 -18.49
C ILE A 153 -5.03 -3.25 -19.42
N ASP A 154 -5.73 -2.85 -20.47
CA ASP A 154 -5.32 -1.74 -21.33
C ASP A 154 -6.07 -0.49 -20.87
N ASP A 155 -5.36 0.43 -20.22
CA ASP A 155 -5.89 1.69 -19.70
C ASP A 155 -4.83 2.78 -19.80
N GLU A 156 -5.19 3.90 -20.43
CA GLU A 156 -4.28 5.02 -20.73
C GLU A 156 -3.62 5.63 -19.48
N ILE A 157 -4.24 5.52 -18.30
CA ILE A 157 -3.72 6.08 -17.04
C ILE A 157 -2.98 5.01 -16.23
N LEU A 158 -3.45 3.77 -16.28
CA LEU A 158 -2.89 2.67 -15.49
C LEU A 158 -1.78 1.88 -16.18
N GLU A 159 -1.27 2.36 -17.32
CA GLU A 159 -0.23 1.71 -18.12
C GLU A 159 0.86 1.03 -17.25
N GLY A 160 1.07 -0.27 -17.50
CA GLY A 160 2.07 -1.10 -16.84
C GLY A 160 1.83 -1.40 -15.36
N ALA A 161 2.90 -1.81 -14.69
CA ALA A 161 2.86 -2.29 -13.32
C ALA A 161 2.56 -1.17 -12.31
N TRP A 162 2.29 -1.58 -11.07
CA TRP A 162 2.23 -0.64 -9.96
C TRP A 162 3.53 0.17 -9.87
N PHE A 163 3.39 1.49 -9.79
CA PHE A 163 4.48 2.38 -9.41
C PHE A 163 4.14 3.05 -8.08
N SER A 164 5.16 3.22 -7.22
CA SER A 164 4.99 3.88 -5.93
C SER A 164 4.67 5.37 -6.12
N PRO A 165 3.52 5.87 -5.65
CA PRO A 165 3.26 7.30 -5.67
C PRO A 165 4.19 8.05 -4.69
N LYS A 166 4.67 9.21 -5.12
CA LYS A 166 5.37 10.16 -4.26
C LYS A 166 4.35 11.02 -3.52
N MET A 167 4.43 11.03 -2.21
CA MET A 167 3.48 11.71 -1.34
C MET A 167 4.16 12.75 -0.45
N TYR A 168 3.37 13.70 0.04
CA TYR A 168 3.81 14.72 0.97
C TYR A 168 2.74 15.09 1.98
N LYS A 169 3.18 15.51 3.16
CA LYS A 169 2.35 16.11 4.18
C LYS A 169 2.90 17.47 4.58
N MET A 170 2.03 18.47 4.64
CA MET A 170 2.33 19.78 5.23
C MET A 170 2.01 19.75 6.73
N ILE A 171 2.92 20.21 7.59
CA ILE A 171 2.81 20.09 9.06
C ILE A 171 1.65 20.90 9.65
N ASP A 172 1.34 22.07 9.09
CA ASP A 172 0.30 22.97 9.63
C ASP A 172 -0.85 23.24 8.64
N LYS A 173 -0.80 22.63 7.45
CA LYS A 173 -1.79 22.84 6.38
C LYS A 173 -2.11 21.51 5.67
N PRO A 174 -2.61 20.50 6.39
CA PRO A 174 -2.86 19.19 5.79
C PRO A 174 -3.89 19.33 4.66
N ARG A 175 -3.66 18.63 3.56
CA ARG A 175 -4.61 18.53 2.46
C ARG A 175 -5.32 17.19 2.58
N LYS A 176 -6.65 17.21 2.66
CA LYS A 176 -7.44 15.99 2.67
C LYS A 176 -7.58 15.47 1.24
N VAL A 177 -6.97 14.32 0.98
CA VAL A 177 -7.18 13.51 -0.22
C VAL A 177 -7.83 12.20 0.22
N CYS A 178 -8.77 11.71 -0.58
CA CYS A 178 -9.37 10.40 -0.39
C CYS A 178 -9.58 9.79 -1.76
N THR A 179 -8.79 8.78 -2.10
CA THR A 179 -8.91 8.03 -3.36
C THR A 179 -9.61 6.71 -3.18
N PHE A 180 -9.87 6.28 -1.93
CA PHE A 180 -10.71 5.12 -1.64
C PHE A 180 -11.74 5.46 -0.55
N PRO A 181 -12.87 6.10 -0.91
CA PRO A 181 -13.97 6.35 0.03
C PRO A 181 -14.55 5.04 0.58
N ASN A 182 -14.96 5.07 1.84
CA ASN A 182 -15.55 3.93 2.58
C ASN A 182 -14.66 2.68 2.65
N ALA A 183 -13.34 2.87 2.55
CA ALA A 183 -12.38 1.78 2.57
C ALA A 183 -12.48 0.96 3.87
N GLN A 184 -12.59 -0.36 3.73
CA GLN A 184 -12.47 -1.31 4.83
C GLN A 184 -11.01 -1.75 4.95
N TYR A 185 -10.49 -1.94 6.17
CA TYR A 185 -9.11 -2.41 6.36
C TYR A 185 -9.03 -3.94 6.26
#